data_AF-A0A160E7B4-F1
#
_entry.id   AF-A0A160E7B4-F1
#
_cell.length_a   1.000
_cell.length_b   1.000
_cell.length_c   1.000
_cell.angle_alpha   90.00
_cell.angle_beta   90.00
_cell.angle_gamma   90.00
#
_symmetry.space_group_name_H-M   'P 1'
#
loop_
_entity.id
_entity.type
_entity.pdbx_description
1 polymer ?
#
loop_
_entity_poly.entity_id
_entity_poly.type
_entity_poly.pdbx_seq_one_letter_code
_entity_poly.pdbx_strand_id
1 'polypeptide(L)'
;FMFGYQFLNGCNPVVIRKCTKLPDKFPVTHEMVSVSLERELTLEQEIEAGNIYIVDYEVLDGITPNSTDPCTLQYLAAPICLLYKNAQNKILPIAIQLGQTPGKDTPIFLPTDGQYDWLLAKIWVRSADFQYHQTITHLLRTHLMTEVFAIAMYRQLPAVHPVYKLLIPHIRFTIAINTKAREQLICECGIFDKANATGGGGHVQLVQKAVKSLTFRSLCFPDMIKSRCVDSKEELPTYFYRDDGYRVWEATKSFVSDVVNIYYTSDEKVQGDEEIQAFIKDVCSFGMQDFDHCEFPKSLKSREELTEYLTVVVFTASAQHAAV
;
A
#
# COMPACT_ATOMS: atom_id res chain seq x y z
N PHE A 1 22.07 1.53 5.97
CA PHE A 1 21.33 2.78 5.71
C PHE A 1 20.42 2.69 4.49
N MET A 2 20.94 2.67 3.24
CA MET A 2 20.11 2.80 2.02
C MET A 2 18.98 1.75 1.89
N PHE A 3 19.20 0.54 2.38
CA PHE A 3 18.17 -0.49 2.44
C PHE A 3 16.94 -0.05 3.25
N GLY A 4 17.15 0.40 4.49
CA GLY A 4 16.05 0.86 5.37
C GLY A 4 15.44 2.19 4.93
N TYR A 5 16.24 3.08 4.34
CA TYR A 5 15.77 4.35 3.78
C TYR A 5 14.67 4.17 2.72
N GLN A 6 14.78 3.15 1.88
CA GLN A 6 13.81 2.88 0.81
C GLN A 6 12.41 2.52 1.34
N PHE A 7 12.27 2.00 2.56
CA PHE A 7 10.96 1.74 3.13
C PHE A 7 10.21 3.02 3.53
N LEU A 8 10.92 4.14 3.65
CA LEU A 8 10.33 5.45 3.93
C LEU A 8 10.21 6.32 2.68
N ASN A 9 11.21 6.27 1.80
CA ASN A 9 11.38 7.25 0.73
C ASN A 9 11.76 6.61 -0.62
N GLY A 10 11.64 5.29 -0.75
CA GLY A 10 11.80 4.57 -2.02
C GLY A 10 10.50 4.57 -2.82
N CYS A 11 10.41 3.67 -3.82
CA CYS A 11 9.22 3.56 -4.66
C CYS A 11 8.04 2.83 -4.00
N ASN A 12 8.25 2.14 -2.86
CA ASN A 12 7.18 1.44 -2.13
C ASN A 12 7.11 1.83 -0.64
N PRO A 13 6.89 3.11 -0.30
CA PRO A 13 6.96 3.62 1.07
C PRO A 13 5.67 3.34 1.86
N VAL A 14 5.02 2.19 1.66
CA VAL A 14 3.68 1.90 2.21
C VAL A 14 3.60 0.65 3.08
N VAL A 15 4.69 -0.11 3.21
CA VAL A 15 4.66 -1.42 3.90
C VAL A 15 5.17 -1.37 5.33
N ILE A 16 6.12 -0.46 5.64
CA ILE A 16 6.69 -0.35 6.98
C ILE A 16 5.65 0.10 8.01
N ARG A 17 5.67 -0.53 9.18
CA ARG A 17 4.86 -0.19 10.34
C ARG A 17 5.69 -0.25 11.62
N LYS A 18 5.26 0.47 12.65
CA LYS A 18 5.83 0.37 14.00
C LYS A 18 5.59 -1.03 14.54
N CYS A 19 6.61 -1.65 15.13
CA CYS A 19 6.47 -2.94 15.78
C CYS A 19 6.12 -2.69 17.25
N THR A 20 4.88 -2.98 17.64
CA THR A 20 4.43 -2.89 19.05
C THR A 20 4.58 -4.22 19.79
N LYS A 21 4.67 -5.33 19.06
CA LYS A 21 4.94 -6.68 19.55
C LYS A 21 5.55 -7.50 18.42
N LEU A 22 6.56 -8.32 18.72
CA LEU A 22 7.09 -9.28 17.75
C LEU A 22 6.03 -10.34 17.39
N PRO A 23 5.87 -10.69 16.09
CA PRO A 23 5.03 -11.81 15.70
C PRO A 23 5.59 -13.15 16.22
N ASP A 24 4.74 -14.04 16.72
CA ASP A 24 5.17 -15.36 17.22
C ASP A 24 5.87 -16.21 16.13
N LYS A 25 5.52 -15.97 14.85
CA LYS A 25 6.14 -16.57 13.66
C LYS A 25 7.55 -16.04 13.33
N PHE A 26 8.06 -15.09 14.11
CA PHE A 26 9.36 -14.46 13.91
C PHE A 26 10.14 -14.40 15.24
N PRO A 27 10.74 -15.53 15.67
CA PRO A 27 11.33 -15.69 16.99
C PRO A 27 12.72 -15.04 17.12
N VAL A 28 12.80 -13.73 16.86
CA VAL A 28 14.01 -12.92 17.10
C VAL A 28 14.19 -12.75 18.61
N THR A 29 15.38 -13.04 19.12
CA THR A 29 15.71 -12.82 20.54
C THR A 29 16.57 -11.57 20.73
N HIS A 30 16.65 -11.07 21.95
CA HIS A 30 17.54 -9.96 22.30
C HIS A 30 19.00 -10.26 21.94
N GLU A 31 19.50 -11.45 22.24
CA GLU A 31 20.89 -11.85 22.01
C GLU A 31 21.26 -11.73 20.53
N MET A 32 20.35 -12.13 19.64
CA MET A 32 20.54 -12.11 18.19
C MET A 32 20.79 -10.69 17.66
N VAL A 33 20.10 -9.69 18.22
CA VAL A 33 20.13 -8.31 17.70
C VAL A 33 20.86 -7.33 18.61
N SER A 34 21.33 -7.76 19.77
CA SER A 34 21.99 -6.95 20.80
C SER A 34 23.07 -6.02 20.24
N VAL A 35 23.92 -6.56 19.35
CA VAL A 35 25.00 -5.83 18.64
C VAL A 35 24.53 -4.72 17.71
N SER A 36 23.26 -4.73 17.31
CA SER A 36 22.66 -3.70 16.46
C SER A 36 21.95 -2.61 17.24
N LEU A 37 21.73 -2.80 18.56
CA LEU A 37 21.05 -1.83 19.42
C LEU A 37 22.07 -0.83 19.99
N GLU A 38 21.76 0.45 19.94
CA GLU A 38 22.70 1.53 20.25
C GLU A 38 22.43 2.23 21.60
N ARG A 39 21.39 1.81 22.34
CA ARG A 39 20.89 2.55 23.53
C ARG A 39 21.02 1.81 24.85
N GLU A 40 21.74 0.69 24.90
CA GLU A 40 21.86 -0.16 26.11
C GLU A 40 20.50 -0.65 26.64
N LEU A 41 19.52 -0.80 25.74
CA LEU A 41 18.19 -1.32 26.01
C LEU A 41 18.05 -2.75 25.49
N THR A 42 17.19 -3.54 26.12
CA THR A 42 16.79 -4.84 25.57
C THR A 42 15.95 -4.66 24.30
N LEU A 43 15.73 -5.74 23.55
CA LEU A 43 14.88 -5.67 22.35
C LEU A 43 13.45 -5.26 22.70
N GLU A 44 12.93 -5.79 23.80
CA GLU A 44 11.60 -5.49 24.35
C GLU A 44 11.51 -4.02 24.74
N GLN A 45 12.54 -3.48 25.40
CA GLN A 45 12.61 -2.06 25.77
C GLN A 45 12.68 -1.14 24.53
N GLU A 46 13.38 -1.54 23.46
CA GLU A 46 13.41 -0.78 22.20
C GLU A 46 12.06 -0.83 21.45
N ILE A 47 11.31 -1.93 21.57
CA ILE A 47 9.92 -2.06 21.09
C ILE A 47 9.01 -1.10 21.87
N GLU A 48 9.06 -1.14 23.20
CA GLU A 48 8.26 -0.26 24.08
C GLU A 48 8.59 1.22 23.85
N ALA A 49 9.87 1.55 23.63
CA ALA A 49 10.33 2.89 23.30
C ALA A 49 9.96 3.33 21.87
N GLY A 50 9.39 2.45 21.04
CA GLY A 50 8.96 2.77 19.68
C GLY A 50 10.08 2.91 18.65
N ASN A 51 11.23 2.29 18.91
CA ASN A 51 12.39 2.32 18.02
C ASN A 51 12.46 1.13 17.06
N ILE A 52 11.56 0.15 17.19
CA ILE A 52 11.52 -1.04 16.33
C ILE A 52 10.36 -0.95 15.34
N TYR A 53 10.66 -1.29 14.09
CA TYR A 53 9.75 -1.30 12.95
C TYR A 53 9.79 -2.65 12.27
N ILE A 54 8.75 -2.97 11.53
CA ILE A 54 8.64 -4.27 10.86
C ILE A 54 8.00 -4.11 9.47
N VAL A 55 8.48 -4.93 8.55
CA VAL A 55 7.90 -5.14 7.23
C VAL A 55 7.62 -6.64 7.10
N ASP A 56 6.39 -7.02 6.77
CA ASP A 56 5.95 -8.41 6.70
C ASP A 56 5.22 -8.65 5.37
N TYR A 57 5.79 -9.52 4.54
CA TYR A 57 5.28 -9.86 3.22
C TYR A 57 4.46 -11.16 3.20
N GLU A 58 3.74 -11.47 4.30
CA GLU A 58 2.86 -12.64 4.41
C GLU A 58 1.90 -12.82 3.22
N VAL A 59 1.45 -11.73 2.59
CA VAL A 59 0.57 -11.79 1.41
C VAL A 59 1.19 -12.56 0.22
N LEU A 60 2.53 -12.62 0.15
CA LEU A 60 3.27 -13.37 -0.87
C LEU A 60 3.38 -14.86 -0.56
N ASP A 61 3.06 -15.29 0.66
CA ASP A 61 3.14 -16.69 1.05
C ASP A 61 2.18 -17.55 0.23
N GLY A 62 2.65 -18.69 -0.27
CA GLY A 62 1.88 -19.56 -1.16
C GLY A 62 1.49 -18.97 -2.52
N ILE A 63 2.06 -17.82 -2.94
CA ILE A 63 1.93 -17.36 -4.33
C ILE A 63 2.75 -18.25 -5.25
N THR A 64 2.18 -18.63 -6.38
CA THR A 64 2.84 -19.50 -7.36
C THR A 64 3.91 -18.72 -8.13
N PRO A 65 5.18 -19.15 -8.12
CA PRO A 65 6.22 -18.53 -8.94
C PRO A 65 5.99 -18.76 -10.43
N ASN A 66 6.50 -17.83 -11.23
CA ASN A 66 6.42 -17.88 -12.69
C ASN A 66 7.15 -19.11 -13.25
N SER A 67 6.43 -19.92 -14.03
CA SER A 67 6.92 -21.15 -14.67
C SER A 67 6.75 -21.13 -16.19
N THR A 68 6.60 -19.94 -16.79
CA THR A 68 6.39 -19.78 -18.24
C THR A 68 7.64 -20.08 -19.07
N ASP A 69 8.83 -19.97 -18.48
CA ASP A 69 10.09 -20.43 -19.09
C ASP A 69 10.52 -21.76 -18.44
N PRO A 70 10.42 -22.90 -19.15
CA PRO A 70 10.81 -24.21 -18.61
C PRO A 70 12.32 -24.35 -18.41
N CYS A 71 13.14 -23.48 -19.01
CA CYS A 71 14.59 -23.50 -18.87
C CYS A 71 15.08 -22.73 -17.63
N THR A 72 14.23 -21.92 -17.00
CA THR A 72 14.60 -21.07 -15.87
C THR A 72 13.59 -21.22 -14.72
N LEU A 73 13.99 -21.90 -13.65
CA LEU A 73 13.20 -21.95 -12.42
C LEU A 73 13.22 -20.58 -11.74
N GLN A 74 12.05 -20.00 -11.50
CA GLN A 74 11.88 -18.77 -10.73
C GLN A 74 11.31 -19.08 -9.35
N TYR A 75 11.55 -18.17 -8.41
CA TYR A 75 11.27 -18.38 -6.99
C TYR A 75 10.70 -17.11 -6.37
N LEU A 76 9.89 -17.30 -5.33
CA LEU A 76 9.32 -16.23 -4.51
C LEU A 76 9.67 -16.49 -3.04
N ALA A 77 9.66 -15.42 -2.25
CA ALA A 77 9.82 -15.47 -0.80
C ALA A 77 8.72 -14.59 -0.16
N ALA A 78 8.40 -14.87 1.09
CA ALA A 78 7.48 -14.08 1.90
C ALA A 78 8.19 -13.62 3.18
N PRO A 79 9.15 -12.69 3.07
CA PRO A 79 10.03 -12.38 4.18
C PRO A 79 9.37 -11.53 5.27
N ILE A 80 9.94 -11.60 6.47
CA ILE A 80 9.71 -10.70 7.60
C ILE A 80 11.03 -10.00 7.89
N CYS A 81 11.03 -8.66 7.89
CA CYS A 81 12.21 -7.84 8.14
C CYS A 81 11.99 -6.96 9.37
N LEU A 82 12.83 -7.13 10.38
CA LEU A 82 12.88 -6.26 11.55
C LEU A 82 13.85 -5.11 11.30
N LEU A 83 13.43 -3.90 11.64
CA LEU A 83 14.23 -2.69 11.49
C LEU A 83 14.31 -1.91 12.79
N TYR A 84 15.43 -1.21 12.96
CA TYR A 84 15.75 -0.41 14.12
C TYR A 84 15.97 1.05 13.72
N LYS A 85 15.36 1.96 14.48
CA LYS A 85 15.64 3.40 14.43
C LYS A 85 16.80 3.72 15.34
N ASN A 86 17.96 3.93 14.73
CA ASN A 86 19.21 4.16 15.44
C ASN A 86 19.28 5.57 16.07
N ALA A 87 20.36 5.89 16.80
CA ALA A 87 20.50 7.16 17.52
C ALA A 87 20.55 8.39 16.59
N GLN A 88 20.87 8.20 15.30
CA GLN A 88 20.80 9.25 14.27
C GLN A 88 19.48 9.26 13.50
N ASN A 89 18.43 8.63 14.04
CA ASN A 89 17.09 8.51 13.44
C ASN A 89 17.10 7.86 12.04
N LYS A 90 18.04 6.95 11.79
CA LYS A 90 18.12 6.15 10.57
C LYS A 90 17.48 4.78 10.81
N ILE A 91 16.70 4.31 9.84
CA ILE A 91 16.12 2.97 9.86
C ILE A 91 17.13 1.97 9.29
N LEU A 92 17.50 0.96 10.07
CA LEU A 92 18.49 -0.06 9.73
C LEU A 92 17.87 -1.46 9.89
N PRO A 93 18.06 -2.39 8.93
CA PRO A 93 17.61 -3.76 9.09
C PRO A 93 18.48 -4.49 10.13
N ILE A 94 17.86 -5.22 11.06
CA ILE A 94 18.54 -5.94 12.15
C ILE A 94 18.25 -7.44 12.18
N ALA A 95 17.19 -7.90 11.52
CA ALA A 95 16.89 -9.32 11.35
C ALA A 95 16.01 -9.56 10.12
N ILE A 96 16.24 -10.66 9.39
CA ILE A 96 15.43 -11.06 8.23
C ILE A 96 15.14 -12.56 8.29
N GLN A 97 13.87 -12.95 8.25
CA GLN A 97 13.44 -14.34 8.00
C GLN A 97 12.81 -14.41 6.62
N LEU A 98 13.22 -15.34 5.76
CA LEU A 98 12.79 -15.37 4.33
C LEU A 98 11.45 -16.08 4.06
N GLY A 99 10.91 -16.77 5.06
CA GLY A 99 9.62 -17.45 4.99
C GLY A 99 8.77 -17.17 6.23
N GLN A 100 7.49 -17.52 6.15
CA GLN A 100 6.51 -17.22 7.20
C GLN A 100 6.51 -18.26 8.33
N THR A 101 6.97 -19.49 8.08
CA THR A 101 7.08 -20.53 9.10
C THR A 101 8.51 -20.64 9.62
N PRO A 102 8.77 -20.37 10.92
CA PRO A 102 10.09 -20.50 11.50
C PRO A 102 10.51 -21.96 11.56
N GLY A 103 11.80 -22.23 11.33
CA GLY A 103 12.33 -23.59 11.33
C GLY A 103 13.78 -23.64 10.87
N LYS A 104 14.38 -24.84 10.88
CA LYS A 104 15.78 -25.02 10.46
C LYS A 104 16.04 -24.58 9.02
N ASP A 105 15.04 -24.73 8.15
CA ASP A 105 15.13 -24.37 6.72
C ASP A 105 14.77 -22.90 6.46
N THR A 106 14.29 -22.17 7.48
CA THR A 106 13.96 -20.74 7.41
C THR A 106 14.72 -19.97 8.50
N PRO A 107 16.05 -19.89 8.41
CA PRO A 107 16.85 -19.20 9.42
C PRO A 107 16.54 -17.69 9.46
N ILE A 108 16.85 -17.09 10.60
CA ILE A 108 16.85 -15.63 10.77
C ILE A 108 18.27 -15.14 10.48
N PHE A 109 18.42 -14.41 9.38
CA PHE A 109 19.66 -13.77 8.98
C PHE A 109 19.87 -12.46 9.74
N LEU A 110 21.12 -12.21 10.11
CA LEU A 110 21.55 -11.06 10.91
C LEU A 110 22.64 -10.26 10.20
N PRO A 111 22.81 -8.97 10.52
CA PRO A 111 23.91 -8.15 10.01
C PRO A 111 25.31 -8.68 10.33
N THR A 112 25.44 -9.55 11.33
CA THR A 112 26.68 -10.19 11.79
C THR A 112 27.02 -11.48 11.05
N ASP A 113 26.12 -12.00 10.23
CA ASP A 113 26.37 -13.21 9.45
C ASP A 113 27.42 -12.96 8.35
N GLY A 114 27.76 -14.01 7.61
CA GLY A 114 28.63 -13.91 6.44
C GLY A 114 28.16 -12.80 5.50
N GLN A 115 29.11 -12.06 4.92
CA GLN A 115 28.83 -10.91 4.06
C GLN A 115 27.76 -11.21 3.00
N TYR A 116 27.84 -12.38 2.36
CA TYR A 116 26.92 -12.80 1.31
C TYR A 116 25.59 -13.35 1.83
N ASP A 117 25.57 -13.95 3.02
CA ASP A 117 24.32 -14.42 3.65
C ASP A 117 23.41 -13.23 3.94
N TRP A 118 23.97 -12.20 4.60
CA TRP A 118 23.22 -10.99 4.89
C TRP A 118 22.86 -10.19 3.64
N LEU A 119 23.77 -10.13 2.66
CA LEU A 119 23.48 -9.46 1.40
C LEU A 119 22.33 -10.16 0.65
N LEU A 120 22.36 -11.48 0.55
CA LEU A 120 21.33 -12.25 -0.14
C LEU A 120 19.98 -12.16 0.57
N ALA A 121 19.95 -12.21 1.91
CA ALA A 121 18.72 -12.01 2.68
C ALA A 121 18.05 -10.65 2.36
N LYS A 122 18.85 -9.57 2.29
CA LYS A 122 18.35 -8.25 1.86
C LYS A 122 17.90 -8.23 0.40
N ILE A 123 18.59 -8.91 -0.51
CA ILE A 123 18.18 -9.00 -1.92
C ILE A 123 16.80 -9.66 -2.02
N TRP A 124 16.54 -10.73 -1.27
CA TRP A 124 15.23 -11.38 -1.23
C TRP A 124 14.13 -10.47 -0.69
N VAL A 125 14.41 -9.67 0.35
CA VAL A 125 13.46 -8.66 0.82
C VAL A 125 13.19 -7.60 -0.25
N ARG A 126 14.21 -7.13 -0.99
CA ARG A 126 14.01 -6.18 -2.11
C ARG A 126 13.20 -6.80 -3.25
N SER A 127 13.40 -8.08 -3.54
CA SER A 127 12.61 -8.82 -4.55
C SER A 127 11.15 -8.90 -4.12
N ALA A 128 10.87 -9.31 -2.87
CA ALA A 128 9.52 -9.34 -2.31
C ALA A 128 8.85 -7.96 -2.31
N ASP A 129 9.59 -6.90 -1.92
CA ASP A 129 9.12 -5.53 -1.98
C ASP A 129 8.72 -5.11 -3.39
N PHE A 130 9.50 -5.49 -4.39
CA PHE A 130 9.19 -5.22 -5.80
C PHE A 130 7.93 -5.96 -6.28
N GLN A 131 7.76 -7.25 -5.93
CA GLN A 131 6.55 -8.00 -6.29
C GLN A 131 5.29 -7.40 -5.66
N TYR A 132 5.38 -7.02 -4.37
CA TYR A 132 4.31 -6.33 -3.65
C TYR A 132 4.02 -4.97 -4.27
N HIS A 133 5.06 -4.18 -4.54
CA HIS A 133 4.96 -2.85 -5.11
C HIS A 133 4.23 -2.85 -6.45
N GLN A 134 4.71 -3.63 -7.42
CA GLN A 134 4.17 -3.62 -8.78
C GLN A 134 2.70 -4.06 -8.82
N THR A 135 2.36 -5.10 -8.05
CA THR A 135 1.04 -5.75 -8.14
C THR A 135 0.01 -5.12 -7.21
N ILE A 136 0.39 -4.82 -5.96
CA ILE A 136 -0.53 -4.31 -4.94
C ILE A 136 -0.50 -2.80 -4.90
N THR A 137 0.65 -2.21 -4.56
CA THR A 137 0.75 -0.76 -4.34
C THR A 137 0.44 0.03 -5.61
N HIS A 138 1.01 -0.40 -6.73
CA HIS A 138 0.88 0.27 -8.02
C HIS A 138 -0.39 -0.20 -8.74
N LEU A 139 -0.44 -1.43 -9.28
CA LEU A 139 -1.58 -1.89 -10.09
C LEU A 139 -2.92 -1.86 -9.34
N LEU A 140 -3.06 -2.59 -8.23
CA LEU A 140 -4.35 -2.69 -7.54
C LEU A 140 -4.79 -1.35 -6.92
N ARG A 141 -3.94 -0.77 -6.07
CA ARG A 141 -4.34 0.34 -5.18
C ARG A 141 -4.33 1.71 -5.85
N THR A 142 -3.79 1.84 -7.07
CA THR A 142 -3.92 3.07 -7.87
C THR A 142 -4.69 2.80 -9.15
N HIS A 143 -4.12 2.08 -10.11
CA HIS A 143 -4.72 1.87 -11.43
C HIS A 143 -6.14 1.31 -11.35
N LEU A 144 -6.33 0.14 -10.72
CA LEU A 144 -7.64 -0.52 -10.69
C LEU A 144 -8.65 0.24 -9.85
N MET A 145 -8.24 0.79 -8.70
CA MET A 145 -9.13 1.61 -7.87
C MET A 145 -9.58 2.90 -8.56
N THR A 146 -8.66 3.63 -9.20
CA THR A 146 -9.03 4.81 -9.98
C THR A 146 -9.93 4.46 -11.16
N GLU A 147 -9.76 3.31 -11.79
CA GLU A 147 -10.66 2.84 -12.86
C GLU A 147 -12.06 2.53 -12.35
N VAL A 148 -12.20 1.92 -11.17
CA VAL A 148 -13.52 1.73 -10.53
C VAL A 148 -14.24 3.07 -10.35
N PHE A 149 -13.57 4.08 -9.79
CA PHE A 149 -14.15 5.41 -9.65
C PHE A 149 -14.48 6.05 -10.99
N ALA A 150 -13.61 5.90 -12.00
CA ALA A 150 -13.81 6.45 -13.34
C ALA A 150 -15.05 5.86 -14.02
N ILE A 151 -15.24 4.54 -13.96
CA ILE A 151 -16.39 3.86 -14.57
C ILE A 151 -17.69 4.29 -13.89
N ALA A 152 -17.74 4.30 -12.55
CA ALA A 152 -18.91 4.75 -11.81
C ALA A 152 -19.24 6.23 -12.11
N MET A 153 -18.22 7.09 -12.21
CA MET A 153 -18.40 8.51 -12.56
C MET A 153 -19.04 8.65 -13.95
N TYR A 154 -18.54 7.95 -14.97
CA TYR A 154 -19.11 8.00 -16.32
C TYR A 154 -20.52 7.43 -16.42
N ARG A 155 -20.87 6.44 -15.59
CA ARG A 155 -22.18 5.79 -15.61
C ARG A 155 -23.26 6.59 -14.90
N GLN A 156 -22.91 7.26 -13.79
CA GLN A 156 -23.88 7.80 -12.86
C GLN A 156 -23.93 9.34 -12.83
N LEU A 157 -22.85 10.03 -13.21
CA LEU A 157 -22.78 11.49 -13.15
C LEU A 157 -22.84 12.10 -14.56
N PRO A 158 -23.88 12.88 -14.91
CA PRO A 158 -23.95 13.56 -16.20
C PRO A 158 -22.88 14.66 -16.31
N ALA A 159 -22.51 15.03 -17.55
CA ALA A 159 -21.45 16.01 -17.79
C ALA A 159 -21.69 17.41 -17.21
N VAL A 160 -22.96 17.72 -16.87
CA VAL A 160 -23.34 18.96 -16.19
C VAL A 160 -23.12 18.91 -14.68
N HIS A 161 -23.07 17.72 -14.07
CA HIS A 161 -22.95 17.52 -12.63
C HIS A 161 -21.63 18.11 -12.11
N PRO A 162 -21.63 18.86 -11.00
CA PRO A 162 -20.41 19.52 -10.48
C PRO A 162 -19.31 18.51 -10.14
N VAL A 163 -19.65 17.36 -9.56
CA VAL A 163 -18.68 16.29 -9.26
C VAL A 163 -18.10 15.65 -10.51
N TYR A 164 -18.86 15.53 -11.61
CA TYR A 164 -18.29 15.09 -12.90
C TYR A 164 -17.22 16.08 -13.37
N LYS A 165 -17.53 17.39 -13.33
CA LYS A 165 -16.59 18.45 -13.74
C LYS A 165 -15.32 18.47 -12.89
N LEU A 166 -15.46 18.18 -11.59
CA LEU A 166 -14.33 18.05 -10.67
C LEU A 166 -13.45 16.84 -11.00
N LEU A 167 -14.05 15.67 -11.24
CA LEU A 167 -13.32 14.40 -11.35
C LEU A 167 -12.77 14.10 -12.76
N ILE A 168 -13.41 14.61 -13.82
CA ILE A 168 -13.01 14.32 -15.21
C ILE A 168 -11.54 14.59 -15.55
N PRO A 169 -10.86 15.66 -15.05
CA PRO A 169 -9.42 15.82 -15.31
C PRO A 169 -8.56 14.76 -14.61
N HIS A 170 -8.99 14.22 -13.47
CA HIS A 170 -8.21 13.28 -12.65
C HIS A 170 -8.31 11.84 -13.12
N ILE A 171 -9.38 11.48 -13.83
CA ILE A 171 -9.59 10.11 -14.34
C ILE A 171 -9.20 9.95 -15.82
N ARG A 172 -8.68 11.02 -16.45
CA ARG A 172 -8.33 11.06 -17.85
C ARG A 172 -7.33 9.94 -18.18
N PHE A 173 -7.68 9.13 -19.17
CA PHE A 173 -6.90 7.99 -19.67
C PHE A 173 -6.75 6.77 -18.74
N THR A 174 -7.24 6.80 -17.50
CA THR A 174 -7.14 5.65 -16.58
C THR A 174 -7.72 4.37 -17.20
N ILE A 175 -8.94 4.42 -17.73
CA ILE A 175 -9.59 3.27 -18.39
C ILE A 175 -8.78 2.82 -19.61
N ALA A 176 -8.22 3.76 -20.38
CA ALA A 176 -7.47 3.45 -21.59
C ALA A 176 -6.15 2.74 -21.28
N ILE A 177 -5.37 3.23 -20.30
CA ILE A 177 -4.11 2.61 -19.92
C ILE A 177 -4.34 1.24 -19.26
N ASN A 178 -5.37 1.10 -18.43
CA ASN A 178 -5.69 -0.18 -17.81
C ASN A 178 -6.18 -1.21 -18.84
N THR A 179 -6.93 -0.77 -19.85
CA THR A 179 -7.33 -1.64 -20.97
C THR A 179 -6.10 -2.13 -21.74
N LYS A 180 -5.14 -1.24 -22.06
CA LYS A 180 -3.87 -1.65 -22.68
C LYS A 180 -3.06 -2.60 -21.78
N ALA A 181 -3.04 -2.36 -20.47
CA ALA A 181 -2.35 -3.25 -19.55
C ALA A 181 -2.96 -4.66 -19.56
N ARG A 182 -4.30 -4.77 -19.54
CA ARG A 182 -5.00 -6.05 -19.67
C ARG A 182 -4.84 -6.72 -21.03
N GLU A 183 -4.51 -5.98 -22.08
CA GLU A 183 -4.30 -6.52 -23.43
C GLU A 183 -2.85 -6.96 -23.67
N GLN A 184 -1.88 -6.27 -23.08
CA GLN A 184 -0.46 -6.38 -23.48
C GLN A 184 0.51 -6.64 -22.32
N LEU A 185 0.19 -6.17 -21.12
CA LEU A 185 1.10 -6.20 -19.98
C LEU A 185 0.84 -7.41 -19.08
N ILE A 186 -0.35 -7.47 -18.47
CA ILE A 186 -0.73 -8.44 -17.42
C ILE A 186 -1.68 -9.54 -17.95
N CYS A 187 -1.89 -9.61 -19.26
CA CYS A 187 -2.57 -10.75 -19.87
C CYS A 187 -1.71 -12.02 -19.77
N GLU A 188 -2.34 -13.17 -20.01
CA GLU A 188 -1.59 -14.41 -20.25
C GLU A 188 -0.56 -14.19 -21.37
N CYS A 189 0.69 -14.62 -21.14
CA CYS A 189 1.82 -14.42 -22.05
C CYS A 189 2.20 -12.95 -22.30
N GLY A 190 1.71 -12.02 -21.46
CA GLY A 190 1.99 -10.59 -21.55
C GLY A 190 3.45 -10.24 -21.25
N ILE A 191 3.79 -8.96 -21.40
CA ILE A 191 5.14 -8.45 -21.11
C ILE A 191 5.55 -8.71 -19.65
N PHE A 192 4.60 -8.69 -18.71
CA PHE A 192 4.85 -8.90 -17.29
C PHE A 192 5.48 -10.28 -17.01
N ASP A 193 5.11 -11.31 -17.77
CA ASP A 193 5.62 -12.67 -17.57
C ASP A 193 7.11 -12.82 -17.93
N LYS A 194 7.69 -11.87 -18.65
CA LYS A 194 9.07 -11.97 -19.16
C LYS A 194 10.14 -11.72 -18.10
N ALA A 195 9.82 -10.98 -17.04
CA ALA A 195 10.81 -10.53 -16.06
C ALA A 195 10.35 -10.61 -14.59
N ASN A 196 9.08 -10.93 -14.34
CA ASN A 196 8.51 -10.93 -12.99
C ASN A 196 8.32 -12.36 -12.49
N ALA A 197 8.80 -12.63 -11.28
CA ALA A 197 8.64 -13.91 -10.61
C ALA A 197 7.18 -14.21 -10.21
N THR A 198 6.31 -13.20 -10.19
CA THR A 198 4.85 -13.37 -10.05
C THR A 198 4.11 -13.47 -11.40
N GLY A 199 4.82 -13.47 -12.53
CA GLY A 199 4.24 -13.76 -13.84
C GLY A 199 3.59 -15.15 -13.93
N GLY A 200 2.84 -15.41 -14.99
CA GLY A 200 2.19 -16.70 -15.22
C GLY A 200 1.00 -16.99 -14.29
N GLY A 201 0.42 -15.95 -13.68
CA GLY A 201 -0.78 -16.03 -12.83
C GLY A 201 -0.56 -15.77 -11.33
N GLY A 202 0.69 -15.78 -10.84
CA GLY A 202 0.98 -15.47 -9.43
C GLY A 202 0.53 -14.06 -9.01
N HIS A 203 0.66 -13.07 -9.90
CA HIS A 203 0.20 -11.70 -9.69
C HIS A 203 -1.33 -11.60 -9.60
N VAL A 204 -2.08 -12.45 -10.32
CA VAL A 204 -3.53 -12.55 -10.21
C VAL A 204 -3.93 -13.10 -8.84
N GLN A 205 -3.27 -14.17 -8.37
CA GLN A 205 -3.45 -14.69 -7.01
C GLN A 205 -3.17 -13.63 -5.95
N LEU A 206 -2.12 -12.83 -6.17
CA LEU A 206 -1.72 -11.77 -5.26
C LEU A 206 -2.77 -10.64 -5.19
N VAL A 207 -3.34 -10.23 -6.33
CA VAL A 207 -4.47 -9.29 -6.35
C VAL A 207 -5.67 -9.86 -5.59
N GLN A 208 -6.04 -11.12 -5.83
CA GLN A 208 -7.16 -11.78 -5.15
C GLN A 208 -6.97 -11.84 -3.62
N LYS A 209 -5.73 -12.04 -3.15
CA LYS A 209 -5.42 -11.95 -1.71
C LYS A 209 -5.51 -10.52 -1.19
N ALA A 210 -4.89 -9.56 -1.88
CA ALA A 210 -4.79 -8.18 -1.43
C ALA A 210 -6.14 -7.43 -1.40
N VAL A 211 -7.09 -7.78 -2.27
CA VAL A 211 -8.46 -7.23 -2.24
C VAL A 211 -9.17 -7.54 -0.92
N LYS A 212 -8.80 -8.62 -0.22
CA LYS A 212 -9.39 -8.98 1.08
C LYS A 212 -9.02 -8.02 2.22
N SER A 213 -7.93 -7.26 2.06
CA SER A 213 -7.49 -6.24 3.02
C SER A 213 -7.67 -4.82 2.51
N LEU A 214 -8.30 -4.63 1.34
CA LEU A 214 -8.55 -3.33 0.75
C LEU A 214 -9.81 -2.74 1.35
N THR A 215 -9.65 -1.71 2.18
CA THR A 215 -10.77 -0.94 2.73
C THR A 215 -10.80 0.48 2.20
N PHE A 216 -11.96 1.16 2.25
CA PHE A 216 -12.03 2.59 1.91
C PHE A 216 -11.07 3.42 2.77
N ARG A 217 -11.03 3.15 4.08
CA ARG A 217 -10.10 3.82 5.01
C ARG A 217 -8.63 3.59 4.67
N SER A 218 -8.29 2.45 4.09
CA SER A 218 -6.92 2.19 3.62
C SER A 218 -6.50 3.05 2.42
N LEU A 219 -7.45 3.72 1.75
CA LEU A 219 -7.21 4.72 0.69
C LEU A 219 -7.21 6.15 1.23
N CYS A 220 -7.74 6.39 2.43
CA CYS A 220 -7.61 7.66 3.12
C CYS A 220 -6.17 7.82 3.63
N PHE A 221 -5.40 8.75 3.06
CA PHE A 221 -3.97 8.86 3.34
C PHE A 221 -3.64 9.03 4.83
N PRO A 222 -4.31 9.93 5.59
CA PRO A 222 -4.09 10.04 7.04
C PRO A 222 -4.33 8.74 7.80
N ASP A 223 -5.40 8.01 7.47
CA ASP A 223 -5.80 6.77 8.15
C ASP A 223 -4.82 5.64 7.81
N MET A 224 -4.36 5.58 6.55
CA MET A 224 -3.34 4.63 6.09
C MET A 224 -1.99 4.83 6.80
N ILE A 225 -1.56 6.07 7.03
CA ILE A 225 -0.33 6.34 7.81
C ILE A 225 -0.53 5.96 9.29
N LYS A 226 -1.64 6.39 9.91
CA LYS A 226 -1.94 6.13 11.32
C LYS A 226 -2.10 4.65 11.64
N SER A 227 -2.75 3.88 10.76
CA SER A 227 -2.94 2.43 10.94
C SER A 227 -1.62 1.64 11.00
N ARG A 228 -0.53 2.21 10.47
CA ARG A 228 0.83 1.66 10.55
C ARG A 228 1.63 2.23 11.73
N CYS A 229 1.06 3.14 12.51
CA CYS A 229 1.68 3.85 13.63
C CYS A 229 2.98 4.57 13.23
N VAL A 230 3.00 5.20 12.05
CA VAL A 230 4.16 5.91 11.49
C VAL A 230 3.87 7.39 11.23
N ASP A 231 2.82 7.94 11.85
CA ASP A 231 2.34 9.31 11.67
C ASP A 231 3.14 10.35 12.46
N SER A 232 3.81 9.98 13.56
CA SER A 232 4.60 10.95 14.35
C SER A 232 5.87 11.40 13.63
N LYS A 233 5.99 12.71 13.43
CA LYS A 233 7.17 13.35 12.84
C LYS A 233 8.35 13.39 13.80
N GLU A 234 8.08 13.48 15.10
CA GLU A 234 9.08 13.47 16.16
C GLU A 234 9.75 12.09 16.25
N GLU A 235 8.95 11.03 16.20
CA GLU A 235 9.47 9.66 16.27
C GLU A 235 10.20 9.25 14.99
N LEU A 236 9.64 9.61 13.82
CA LEU A 236 10.15 9.23 12.51
C LEU A 236 10.37 10.47 11.61
N PRO A 237 11.45 11.25 11.83
CA PRO A 237 11.63 12.57 11.21
C PRO A 237 12.04 12.54 9.73
N THR A 238 12.42 11.38 9.20
CA THR A 238 12.97 11.23 7.84
C THR A 238 12.00 10.54 6.87
N TYR A 239 10.70 10.57 7.16
CA TYR A 239 9.66 9.96 6.34
C TYR A 239 8.99 10.99 5.43
N PHE A 240 9.62 11.29 4.30
CA PHE A 240 9.22 12.38 3.40
C PHE A 240 7.97 12.07 2.60
N TYR A 241 7.74 10.81 2.21
CA TYR A 241 6.47 10.39 1.60
C TYR A 241 5.27 10.74 2.49
N ARG A 242 5.37 10.50 3.80
CA ARG A 242 4.36 10.91 4.78
C ARG A 242 4.20 12.43 4.81
N ASP A 243 5.30 13.15 5.02
CA ASP A 243 5.27 14.60 5.23
C ASP A 243 4.68 15.34 4.02
N ASP A 244 5.13 15.00 2.81
CA ASP A 244 4.63 15.61 1.59
C ASP A 244 3.23 15.12 1.25
N GLY A 245 2.93 13.84 1.48
CA GLY A 245 1.60 13.28 1.25
C GLY A 245 0.53 13.94 2.13
N TYR A 246 0.82 14.27 3.40
CA TYR A 246 -0.12 15.03 4.24
C TYR A 246 -0.39 16.43 3.65
N ARG A 247 0.65 17.13 3.19
CA ARG A 247 0.49 18.47 2.60
C ARG A 247 -0.36 18.43 1.35
N VAL A 248 -0.14 17.45 0.47
CA VAL A 248 -0.92 17.27 -0.76
C VAL A 248 -2.34 16.81 -0.44
N TRP A 249 -2.53 15.94 0.55
CA TRP A 249 -3.84 15.50 1.02
C TRP A 249 -4.66 16.68 1.54
N GLU A 250 -4.12 17.51 2.44
CA GLU A 250 -4.82 18.66 2.99
C GLU A 250 -5.14 19.71 1.91
N ALA A 251 -4.21 19.98 0.99
CA ALA A 251 -4.47 20.86 -0.15
C ALA A 251 -5.61 20.32 -1.04
N THR A 252 -5.61 19.01 -1.30
CA THR A 252 -6.68 18.35 -2.07
C THR A 252 -8.01 18.43 -1.34
N LYS A 253 -8.04 18.11 -0.03
CA LYS A 253 -9.23 18.14 0.80
C LYS A 253 -9.83 19.55 0.88
N SER A 254 -8.99 20.57 1.07
CA SER A 254 -9.42 21.97 1.08
C SER A 254 -10.07 22.37 -0.25
N PHE A 255 -9.42 22.08 -1.38
CA PHE A 255 -9.95 22.38 -2.71
C PHE A 255 -11.29 21.68 -2.97
N VAL A 256 -11.37 20.39 -2.67
CA VAL A 256 -12.61 19.61 -2.81
C VAL A 256 -13.71 20.15 -1.91
N SER A 257 -13.39 20.49 -0.66
CA SER A 257 -14.33 21.08 0.31
C SER A 257 -14.93 22.38 -0.21
N ASP A 258 -14.09 23.27 -0.76
CA ASP A 258 -14.55 24.55 -1.33
C ASP A 258 -15.52 24.31 -2.49
N VAL A 259 -15.22 23.36 -3.38
CA VAL A 259 -16.11 22.98 -4.50
C VAL A 259 -17.42 22.39 -3.97
N VAL A 260 -17.36 21.44 -3.02
CA VAL A 260 -18.56 20.83 -2.43
C VAL A 260 -19.45 21.89 -1.80
N ASN A 261 -18.88 22.84 -1.04
CA ASN A 261 -19.64 23.87 -0.35
C ASN A 261 -20.25 24.93 -1.29
N ILE A 262 -19.75 25.08 -2.52
CA ILE A 262 -20.38 25.94 -3.55
C ILE A 262 -21.70 25.33 -4.04
N TYR A 263 -21.74 24.00 -4.27
CA TYR A 263 -22.89 23.34 -4.91
C TYR A 263 -23.85 22.68 -3.92
N TYR A 264 -23.37 22.27 -2.75
CA TYR A 264 -24.17 21.66 -1.69
C TYR A 264 -24.26 22.60 -0.50
N THR A 265 -25.42 23.23 -0.31
CA THR A 265 -25.66 24.19 0.77
C THR A 265 -25.93 23.52 2.12
N SER A 266 -26.25 22.22 2.13
CA SER A 266 -26.54 21.46 3.35
C SER A 266 -26.32 19.96 3.13
N ASP A 267 -26.32 19.19 4.21
CA ASP A 267 -26.17 17.73 4.18
C ASP A 267 -27.38 17.04 3.54
N GLU A 268 -28.58 17.62 3.69
CA GLU A 268 -29.81 17.14 3.05
C GLU A 268 -29.72 17.22 1.52
N LYS A 269 -28.97 18.20 0.97
CA LYS A 269 -28.73 18.28 -0.47
C LYS A 269 -27.86 17.13 -0.98
N VAL A 270 -26.90 16.66 -0.18
CA VAL A 270 -26.10 15.47 -0.52
C VAL A 270 -26.97 14.20 -0.44
N GLN A 271 -27.78 14.08 0.62
CA GLN A 271 -28.69 12.94 0.79
C GLN A 271 -29.74 12.85 -0.32
N GLY A 272 -30.25 13.99 -0.77
CA GLY A 272 -31.26 14.09 -1.84
C GLY A 272 -30.69 14.05 -3.26
N ASP A 273 -29.37 13.95 -3.43
CA ASP A 273 -28.72 13.86 -4.74
C ASP A 273 -28.67 12.40 -5.21
N GLU A 274 -29.67 11.98 -5.97
CA GLU A 274 -29.81 10.61 -6.47
C GLU A 274 -28.61 10.16 -7.33
N GLU A 275 -27.98 11.09 -8.07
CA GLU A 275 -26.84 10.80 -8.95
C GLU A 275 -25.57 10.52 -8.12
N ILE A 276 -25.33 11.29 -7.06
CA ILE A 276 -24.26 11.00 -6.10
C ILE A 276 -24.52 9.69 -5.38
N GLN A 277 -25.74 9.43 -4.89
CA GLN A 277 -26.01 8.15 -4.23
C GLN A 277 -25.82 6.97 -5.18
N ALA A 278 -26.22 7.11 -6.45
CA ALA A 278 -26.00 6.10 -7.48
C ALA A 278 -24.51 5.88 -7.77
N PHE A 279 -23.72 6.96 -7.89
CA PHE A 279 -22.27 6.90 -8.06
C PHE A 279 -21.58 6.10 -6.95
N ILE A 280 -21.89 6.42 -5.68
CA ILE A 280 -21.31 5.77 -4.51
C ILE A 280 -21.72 4.29 -4.44
N LYS A 281 -22.99 4.00 -4.73
CA LYS A 281 -23.49 2.63 -4.80
C LYS A 281 -22.84 1.82 -5.93
N ASP A 282 -22.61 2.41 -7.11
CA ASP A 282 -21.99 1.72 -8.25
C ASP A 282 -20.55 1.29 -7.91
N VAL A 283 -19.78 2.15 -7.22
CA VAL A 283 -18.45 1.81 -6.70
C VAL A 283 -18.52 0.65 -5.71
N CYS A 284 -19.43 0.70 -4.74
CA CYS A 284 -19.55 -0.33 -3.70
C CYS A 284 -20.01 -1.67 -4.30
N SER A 285 -21.08 -1.67 -5.09
CA SER A 285 -21.73 -2.90 -5.55
C SER A 285 -21.07 -3.55 -6.76
N PHE A 286 -20.52 -2.78 -7.70
CA PHE A 286 -19.89 -3.34 -8.89
C PHE A 286 -18.37 -3.31 -8.82
N GLY A 287 -17.80 -2.21 -8.30
CA GLY A 287 -16.36 -2.10 -8.10
C GLY A 287 -15.84 -3.03 -7.01
N MET A 288 -16.45 -2.93 -5.83
CA MET A 288 -16.04 -3.69 -4.63
C MET A 288 -16.89 -4.93 -4.36
N GLN A 289 -17.84 -5.23 -5.24
CA GLN A 289 -18.70 -6.43 -5.19
C GLN A 289 -19.49 -6.60 -3.87
N ASP A 290 -19.85 -5.50 -3.22
CA ASP A 290 -20.55 -5.49 -1.91
C ASP A 290 -19.85 -6.34 -0.83
N PHE A 291 -18.53 -6.52 -0.93
CA PHE A 291 -17.80 -7.25 0.10
C PHE A 291 -17.77 -6.46 1.41
N ASP A 292 -18.33 -7.04 2.48
CA ASP A 292 -18.44 -6.39 3.78
C ASP A 292 -17.08 -5.95 4.37
N HIS A 293 -16.02 -6.71 4.11
CA HIS A 293 -14.67 -6.39 4.61
C HIS A 293 -14.04 -5.14 3.96
N CYS A 294 -14.59 -4.64 2.85
CA CYS A 294 -14.05 -3.47 2.16
C CYS A 294 -14.49 -2.13 2.77
N GLU A 295 -15.55 -2.11 3.59
CA GLU A 295 -16.00 -0.90 4.30
C GLU A 295 -16.22 0.34 3.39
N PHE A 296 -16.54 0.13 2.11
CA PHE A 296 -16.91 1.25 1.22
C PHE A 296 -18.32 1.74 1.59
N PRO A 297 -18.54 3.06 1.65
CA PRO A 297 -19.87 3.59 1.96
C PRO A 297 -20.85 3.20 0.86
N LYS A 298 -22.07 2.81 1.27
CA LYS A 298 -23.19 2.49 0.37
C LYS A 298 -24.00 3.74 -0.01
N SER A 299 -23.87 4.79 0.78
CA SER A 299 -24.47 6.11 0.61
C SER A 299 -23.67 7.14 1.41
N LEU A 300 -23.83 8.41 1.06
CA LEU A 300 -23.22 9.53 1.80
C LEU A 300 -24.32 10.42 2.35
N LYS A 301 -24.13 10.86 3.60
CA LYS A 301 -25.12 11.61 4.37
C LYS A 301 -24.74 13.05 4.63
N SER A 302 -23.48 13.43 4.43
CA SER A 302 -23.00 14.78 4.72
C SER A 302 -22.05 15.31 3.66
N ARG A 303 -21.87 16.62 3.66
CA ARG A 303 -20.86 17.29 2.83
C ARG A 303 -19.44 16.90 3.23
N GLU A 304 -19.22 16.58 4.49
CA GLU A 304 -17.92 16.10 4.98
C GLU A 304 -17.59 14.72 4.42
N GLU A 305 -18.55 13.79 4.45
CA GLU A 305 -18.39 12.47 3.86
C GLU A 305 -18.14 12.55 2.34
N LEU A 306 -18.88 13.42 1.62
CA LEU A 306 -18.65 13.67 0.19
C LEU A 306 -17.27 14.28 -0.07
N THR A 307 -16.85 15.24 0.75
CA THR A 307 -15.53 15.87 0.65
C THR A 307 -14.43 14.84 0.82
N GLU A 308 -14.50 14.00 1.84
CA GLU A 308 -13.52 12.94 2.08
C GLU A 308 -13.49 11.92 0.93
N TYR A 309 -14.66 11.48 0.47
CA TYR A 309 -14.76 10.54 -0.65
C TYR A 309 -14.10 11.07 -1.91
N LEU A 310 -14.41 12.31 -2.29
CA LEU A 310 -13.82 12.93 -3.47
C LEU A 310 -12.33 13.23 -3.29
N THR A 311 -11.89 13.51 -2.06
CA THR A 311 -10.45 13.64 -1.73
C THR A 311 -9.72 12.32 -1.98
N VAL A 312 -10.28 11.18 -1.57
CA VAL A 312 -9.72 9.85 -1.86
C VAL A 312 -9.55 9.65 -3.36
N VAL A 313 -10.58 9.93 -4.15
CA VAL A 313 -10.53 9.75 -5.61
C VAL A 313 -9.42 10.60 -6.23
N VAL A 314 -9.42 11.90 -5.93
CA VAL A 314 -8.45 12.86 -6.51
C VAL A 314 -7.03 12.54 -6.07
N PHE A 315 -6.81 12.28 -4.77
CA PHE A 315 -5.49 11.99 -4.23
C PHE A 315 -4.93 10.67 -4.77
N THR A 316 -5.76 9.62 -4.84
CA THR A 316 -5.34 8.31 -5.35
C THR A 316 -4.92 8.39 -6.83
N ALA A 317 -5.72 9.09 -7.65
CA ALA A 317 -5.49 9.26 -9.08
C ALA A 317 -4.29 10.17 -9.42
N SER A 318 -3.81 10.96 -8.46
CA SER A 318 -2.72 11.92 -8.67
C SER A 318 -1.52 11.64 -7.78
N ALA A 319 -1.54 12.14 -6.54
CA ALA A 319 -0.42 12.12 -5.61
C ALA A 319 0.04 10.70 -5.27
N GLN A 320 -0.89 9.79 -4.97
CA GLN A 320 -0.53 8.42 -4.62
C GLN A 320 0.13 7.71 -5.79
N HIS A 321 -0.48 7.75 -6.98
CA HIS A 321 0.09 7.16 -8.20
C HIS A 321 1.44 7.79 -8.58
N ALA A 322 1.61 9.10 -8.41
CA ALA A 322 2.89 9.75 -8.70
C ALA A 322 4.00 9.34 -7.72
N ALA A 323 3.66 8.97 -6.50
CA ALA A 323 4.61 8.59 -5.46
C ALA A 323 5.08 7.14 -5.54
N VAL A 324 4.37 6.27 -6.27
CA VAL A 324 4.61 4.82 -6.32
C VAL A 324 4.91 4.32 -7.72
#